data_AF-A0A969F0M4-F1
#
_entry.id   AF-A0A969F0M4-F1
#
_cell.length_a   1.000
_cell.length_b   1.000
_cell.length_c   1.000
_cell.angle_alpha   90.00
_cell.angle_beta   90.00
_cell.angle_gamma   90.00
#
_symmetry.space_group_name_H-M   'P 1'
#
loop_
_entity.id
_entity.type
_entity.pdbx_description
1 polymer ?
#
loop_
_entity_poly.entity_id
_entity_poly.type
_entity_poly.pdbx_seq_one_letter_code
_entity_poly.pdbx_strand_id
1 'polypeptide(L)' 'VMRGCGGVGTVAWPGAYGSWWQADPTNGTIMIFLTHNMVELEQMAQGIGLGAFMAIEEFHSAANAL' A
#
# COMPACT_ATOMS: atom_id res chain seq x y z
N VAL A 1 -0.15 -6.52 -8.91
CA VAL A 1 -0.25 -7.40 -7.72
C VAL A 1 -1.42 -6.90 -6.89
N MET A 2 -2.30 -7.77 -6.35
CA MET A 2 -3.42 -7.31 -5.53
C MET A 2 -2.89 -6.84 -4.15
N ARG A 3 -3.26 -5.63 -3.72
CA ARG A 3 -2.82 -5.05 -2.43
C ARG A 3 -3.36 -5.90 -1.28
N GLY A 4 -2.48 -6.31 -0.36
CA GLY A 4 -2.86 -7.14 0.78
C GLY A 4 -3.04 -8.63 0.47
N CYS A 5 -2.72 -9.11 -0.73
CA CYS A 5 -2.62 -10.55 -1.03
C CYS A 5 -1.29 -11.16 -0.54
N GLY A 6 -1.01 -11.05 0.75
CA GLY A 6 0.04 -11.87 1.37
C GLY A 6 -0.39 -13.33 1.51
N GLY A 7 0.41 -14.13 2.22
CA GLY A 7 0.09 -15.50 2.57
C GLY A 7 -1.17 -15.65 3.44
N VAL A 8 -1.59 -16.89 3.69
CA VAL A 8 -2.77 -17.19 4.52
C VAL A 8 -2.60 -16.56 5.89
N GLY A 9 -3.64 -15.84 6.33
CA GLY A 9 -3.64 -15.11 7.61
C GLY A 9 -3.00 -13.72 7.55
N THR A 10 -2.62 -13.22 6.37
CA THR A 10 -2.19 -11.83 6.20
C THR A 10 -3.31 -10.88 6.61
N VAL A 11 -2.95 -9.89 7.42
CA VAL A 11 -3.81 -8.75 7.74
C VAL A 11 -3.23 -7.50 7.09
N ALA A 12 -4.09 -6.69 6.49
CA ALA A 12 -3.68 -5.49 5.76
C ALA A 12 -4.72 -4.38 5.90
N TRP A 13 -4.27 -3.14 5.76
CA TRP A 13 -5.14 -1.98 5.61
C TRP A 13 -4.87 -1.33 4.24
N PRO A 14 -5.90 -1.18 3.39
CA PRO A 14 -5.73 -0.67 2.03
C PRO A 14 -5.24 0.79 1.98
N GLY A 15 -5.35 1.53 3.08
CA GLY A 15 -4.83 2.88 3.19
C GLY A 15 -5.85 3.99 3.14
N ALA A 16 -5.39 5.18 3.55
CA ALA A 16 -5.99 6.47 3.22
C ALA A 16 -4.89 7.40 2.69
N TYR A 17 -5.25 8.27 1.73
CA TYR A 17 -4.31 9.22 1.12
C TYR A 17 -3.02 8.56 0.57
N GLY A 18 -3.09 7.31 0.10
CA GLY A 18 -1.95 6.59 -0.46
C GLY A 18 -0.95 6.01 0.55
N SER A 19 -1.22 6.10 1.86
CA SER A 19 -0.53 5.28 2.88
C SER A 19 -1.05 3.84 2.85
N TRP A 20 -0.31 2.86 3.38
CA TRP A 20 -0.74 1.45 3.39
C TRP A 20 0.14 0.61 4.34
N TRP A 21 -0.39 -0.51 4.86
CA TRP A 21 0.42 -1.51 5.56
C TRP A 21 -0.14 -2.94 5.43
N GLN A 22 0.74 -3.93 5.62
CA GLN A 22 0.36 -5.33 5.85
C GLN A 22 1.29 -6.03 6.84
N ALA A 23 0.77 -7.08 7.47
CA ALA A 23 1.54 -8.06 8.23
C ALA A 23 1.20 -9.47 7.74
N ASP A 24 2.21 -10.20 7.28
CA ASP A 24 2.08 -11.55 6.73
C ASP A 24 2.75 -12.56 7.68
N PRO A 25 1.97 -13.42 8.36
CA PRO A 25 2.52 -14.41 9.28
C PRO A 25 3.20 -15.58 8.59
N THR A 26 2.90 -15.83 7.30
CA THR A 26 3.52 -16.94 6.54
C THR A 26 4.99 -16.62 6.27
N ASN A 27 5.29 -15.37 5.92
CA ASN A 27 6.64 -14.91 5.63
C ASN A 27 7.32 -14.24 6.83
N GLY A 28 6.59 -13.99 7.93
CA GLY A 28 7.12 -13.30 9.10
C GLY A 28 7.48 -11.83 8.84
N THR A 29 6.80 -11.19 7.90
CA THR A 29 7.13 -9.84 7.43
C THR A 29 6.06 -8.82 7.83
N ILE A 30 6.50 -7.61 8.16
CA ILE A 30 5.65 -6.43 8.26
C ILE A 30 6.15 -5.40 7.24
N MET A 31 5.24 -4.88 6.44
CA MET A 31 5.53 -3.87 5.44
C MET A 31 4.65 -2.65 5.67
N ILE A 32 5.26 -1.47 5.66
CA ILE A 32 4.58 -0.20 5.87
C ILE A 32 5.05 0.77 4.79
N PHE A 33 4.09 1.36 4.08
CA PHE A 33 4.33 2.42 3.11
C PHE A 33 3.68 3.71 3.61
N LEU A 34 4.52 4.69 3.93
CA LEU A 34 4.09 6.01 4.39
C LEU A 34 4.44 7.05 3.32
N THR A 35 3.46 7.87 2.96
CA THR A 35 3.63 8.94 1.99
C THR A 35 2.99 10.22 2.50
N HIS A 36 3.60 11.35 2.19
CA HIS A 36 3.01 12.66 2.41
C HIS A 36 2.27 13.07 1.14
N ASN A 37 1.01 12.65 1.04
CA ASN A 37 0.14 12.97 -0.09
C ASN A 37 -0.89 14.03 0.36
N MET A 38 -0.49 15.30 0.29
CA MET A 38 -1.29 16.45 0.74
C MET A 38 -2.36 16.82 -0.29
N VAL A 39 -3.38 15.96 -0.43
CA VAL A 39 -4.54 16.18 -1.30
C VAL A 39 -5.81 16.26 -0.49
N GLU A 40 -6.76 17.06 -0.93
CA GLU A 40 -8.12 17.10 -0.38
C GLU A 40 -9.02 16.03 -1.03
N LEU A 41 -10.15 15.73 -0.41
CA LEU A 41 -11.11 14.72 -0.89
C LEU A 41 -11.63 15.04 -2.31
N GLU A 42 -11.90 16.32 -2.60
CA GLU A 42 -12.37 16.76 -3.92
C GLU A 42 -11.30 16.55 -5.00
N GLN A 43 -10.03 16.76 -4.66
CA GLN A 43 -8.91 16.54 -5.57
C GLN A 43 -8.73 15.05 -5.85
N MET A 44 -8.84 14.19 -4.82
CA MET A 44 -8.83 12.74 -5.02
C MET A 44 -10.01 12.26 -5.88
N ALA A 45 -11.20 12.85 -5.72
CA ALA A 45 -12.36 12.54 -6.56
C ALA A 45 -12.13 12.88 -8.04
N GLN A 46 -11.25 13.84 -8.33
CA GLN A 46 -10.78 14.18 -9.68
C GLN A 46 -9.60 13.31 -10.15
N GLY A 47 -9.16 12.35 -9.33
CA GLY A 47 -8.04 11.45 -9.62
C GLY A 47 -6.66 12.00 -9.24
N ILE A 48 -6.58 13.20 -8.66
CA ILE A 48 -5.31 13.80 -8.23
C ILE A 48 -4.78 13.04 -7.00
N GLY A 49 -3.47 12.73 -7.01
CA GLY A 49 -2.82 12.02 -5.91
C GLY A 49 -3.02 10.49 -5.91
N LEU A 50 -3.80 9.93 -6.85
CA LEU A 50 -4.01 8.48 -6.95
C LEU A 50 -2.74 7.72 -7.36
N GLY A 51 -1.75 8.40 -7.95
CA GLY A 51 -0.44 7.81 -8.25
C GLY A 51 0.29 7.26 -7.02
N ALA A 52 0.08 7.85 -5.84
CA ALA A 52 0.64 7.34 -4.59
C ALA A 52 0.14 5.93 -4.26
N PHE A 53 -1.09 5.61 -4.68
CA PHE A 53 -1.58 4.24 -4.57
C PHE A 53 -0.74 3.34 -5.46
N MET A 54 -0.48 3.65 -6.73
CA MET A 54 0.31 2.78 -7.62
C MET A 54 1.72 2.48 -7.07
N ALA A 55 2.36 3.46 -6.40
CA ALA A 55 3.67 3.28 -5.78
C ALA A 55 3.70 2.15 -4.72
N ILE A 56 2.57 1.80 -4.10
CA ILE A 56 2.48 0.67 -3.16
C ILE A 56 2.77 -0.65 -3.87
N GLU A 57 2.34 -0.81 -5.12
CA GLU A 57 2.59 -2.04 -5.89
C GLU A 57 4.06 -2.16 -6.27
N GLU A 58 4.70 -1.04 -6.62
CA GLU A 58 6.13 -0.97 -6.88
C GLU A 58 6.94 -1.30 -5.62
N PHE A 59 6.55 -0.72 -4.47
CA PHE A 59 7.16 -1.01 -3.18
C PHE A 59 7.05 -2.51 -2.82
N HIS A 60 5.88 -3.11 -3.01
CA HIS A 60 5.67 -4.53 -2.75
C HIS A 60 6.52 -5.41 -3.67
N SER A 61 6.61 -5.06 -4.95
CA SER A 61 7.48 -5.76 -5.90
C SER A 61 8.95 -5.66 -5.51
N ALA A 62 9.41 -4.49 -5.07
CA ALA A 62 10.79 -4.27 -4.65
C ALA A 62 11.11 -5.07 -3.37
N ALA A 63 10.20 -5.10 -2.40
CA ALA A 63 10.39 -5.82 -1.15
C ALA A 63 10.51 -7.35 -1.35
N ASN A 64 9.75 -7.92 -2.29
CA ASN A 64 9.80 -9.36 -2.60
C ASN A 64 11.00 -9.76 -3.47
N ALA A 65 11.80 -8.80 -3.96
CA ALA A 65 13.01 -9.06 -4.74
C ALA A 65 14.28 -9.13 -3.88
N LEU A 66 14.16 -8.88 -2.56
CA LEU A 66 15.23 -8.97 -1.57
C LEU A 66 15.28 -10.37 -0.93
#